data_AF-A0A212QPN3-F1
#
_entry.id   AF-A0A212QPN3-F1
#
_cell.length_a   1.000
_cell.length_b   1.000
_cell.length_c   1.000
_cell.angle_alpha   90.00
_cell.angle_beta   90.00
_cell.angle_gamma   90.00
#
_symmetry.space_group_name_H-M   'P 1'
#
loop_
_entity.id
_entity.type
_entity.pdbx_description
1 polymer ?
#
loop_
_entity_poly.entity_id
_entity_poly.type
_entity_poly.pdbx_seq_one_letter_code
_entity_poly.pdbx_strand_id
1 'polypeptide(L)'
;MCLPSRPAHRLLSAAFVLALAALAGCSIFQGGRIANDPRYITAFTTYYNANAAESEPGCTNPHIVMMDEQRVLSSLPQAQALQMWAKYSYEQRLQPSQELVCQGEATRYFSVRKSQNPVVVSMSGPKRPGS
;
A
#
# COMPACT_ATOMS: atom_id res chain seq x y z
N MET A 1 55.44 -37.33 45.63
CA MET A 1 55.28 -35.87 45.52
C MET A 1 53.87 -35.59 45.04
N CYS A 2 53.10 -34.82 45.81
CA CYS A 2 51.68 -34.54 45.55
C CYS A 2 51.51 -33.36 44.59
N LEU A 3 50.63 -33.49 43.59
CA LEU A 3 50.03 -32.36 42.87
C LEU A 3 48.51 -32.56 42.86
N PRO A 4 47.72 -31.56 43.29
CA PRO A 4 46.26 -31.65 43.30
C PRO A 4 45.70 -31.41 41.90
N SER A 5 45.03 -32.44 41.35
CA SER A 5 44.20 -32.33 40.14
C SER A 5 42.89 -31.62 40.50
N ARG A 6 42.74 -30.36 40.09
CA ARG A 6 41.45 -29.65 40.16
C ARG A 6 40.51 -30.19 39.06
N PRO A 7 39.23 -30.49 39.35
CA PRO A 7 38.26 -30.75 38.30
C PRO A 7 37.85 -29.43 37.63
N ALA A 8 38.34 -29.20 36.42
CA ALA A 8 37.89 -28.14 35.53
C ALA A 8 36.63 -28.61 34.76
N HIS A 9 35.52 -28.82 35.46
CA HIS A 9 34.23 -29.13 34.82
C HIS A 9 33.10 -28.31 35.44
N ARG A 10 33.24 -26.99 35.41
CA ARG A 10 32.10 -26.08 35.53
C ARG A 10 32.40 -24.92 34.60
N LEU A 11 31.67 -24.84 33.48
CA LEU A 11 31.45 -23.68 32.59
C LEU A 11 31.21 -24.13 31.14
N LEU A 12 30.45 -25.21 30.91
CA LEU A 12 30.08 -25.65 29.55
C LEU A 12 28.57 -25.69 29.32
N SER A 13 27.78 -24.98 30.14
CA SER A 13 26.31 -25.01 30.05
C SER A 13 25.66 -23.64 29.86
N ALA A 14 26.42 -22.54 29.89
CA ALA A 14 25.85 -21.19 29.75
C ALA A 14 25.88 -20.65 28.31
N ALA A 15 26.73 -21.21 27.43
CA ALA A 15 26.90 -20.69 26.07
C ALA A 15 25.84 -21.20 25.07
N PHE A 16 25.12 -22.28 25.39
CA PHE A 16 24.22 -22.92 24.42
C PHE A 16 22.79 -22.35 24.42
N VAL A 17 22.40 -21.58 25.45
CA VAL A 17 21.03 -21.01 25.53
C VAL A 17 20.93 -19.64 24.85
N LEU A 18 22.06 -18.97 24.57
CA LEU A 18 22.06 -17.64 23.94
C LEU A 18 22.06 -17.64 22.40
N ALA A 19 22.16 -18.82 21.76
CA ALA A 19 22.28 -18.91 20.30
C ALA A 19 20.92 -18.96 19.55
N LEU A 20 19.77 -19.07 20.23
CA LEU A 20 18.46 -19.17 19.58
C LEU A 20 17.64 -17.86 19.54
N ALA A 21 18.17 -16.74 20.03
CA ALA A 21 17.48 -15.44 19.95
C ALA A 21 17.75 -14.64 18.66
N ALA A 22 18.57 -15.17 17.74
CA ALA A 22 18.96 -14.47 16.50
C ALA A 22 18.07 -14.78 15.28
N LEU A 23 17.07 -15.66 15.41
CA LEU A 23 16.13 -15.98 14.33
C LEU A 23 14.73 -15.35 14.52
N ALA A 24 14.52 -14.61 15.61
CA ALA A 24 13.36 -13.73 15.77
C ALA A 24 13.56 -12.40 15.01
N GLY A 25 14.18 -12.45 13.84
CA GLY A 25 13.98 -11.44 12.80
C GLY A 25 12.60 -11.62 12.18
N CYS A 26 11.55 -11.54 13.01
CA CYS A 26 10.21 -11.27 12.52
C CYS A 26 10.33 -9.92 11.81
N SER A 27 10.43 -10.01 10.49
CA SER A 27 10.34 -8.90 9.57
C SER A 27 9.13 -8.07 9.98
N ILE A 28 9.39 -6.99 10.72
CA ILE A 28 8.43 -5.93 10.93
C ILE A 28 8.19 -5.43 9.53
N PHE A 29 7.11 -5.90 8.92
CA PHE A 29 6.65 -5.48 7.62
C PHE A 29 6.34 -3.99 7.79
N GLN A 30 7.35 -3.16 7.54
CA GLN A 30 7.23 -1.72 7.51
C GLN A 30 6.24 -1.42 6.39
N GLY A 31 4.97 -1.26 6.73
CA GLY A 31 3.90 -0.78 5.86
C GLY A 31 4.11 0.66 5.35
N GLY A 32 5.35 1.16 5.36
CA GLY A 32 5.71 2.56 5.18
C GLY A 32 6.38 2.94 3.85
N ARG A 33 6.61 2.00 2.90
CA ARG A 33 7.26 2.34 1.60
C ARG A 33 6.42 2.17 0.35
N ILE A 34 5.16 1.74 0.47
CA ILE A 34 4.26 1.60 -0.69
C ILE A 34 3.52 2.92 -0.99
N ALA A 35 3.29 3.75 0.04
CA ALA A 35 2.48 4.97 -0.02
C ALA A 35 2.90 6.01 -1.10
N ASN A 36 4.18 6.03 -1.50
CA ASN A 36 4.68 6.99 -2.49
C ASN A 36 5.33 6.30 -3.70
N ASP A 37 5.02 5.02 -3.94
CA ASP A 37 5.55 4.30 -5.09
C ASP A 37 4.83 4.79 -6.36
N PRO A 38 5.56 5.37 -7.34
CA PRO A 38 4.96 5.91 -8.56
C PRO A 38 4.12 4.91 -9.35
N ARG A 39 4.39 3.60 -9.20
CA ARG A 39 3.61 2.56 -9.87
C ARG A 39 2.18 2.48 -9.36
N TYR A 40 1.98 2.70 -8.06
CA TYR A 40 0.63 2.71 -7.46
C TYR A 40 -0.11 4.00 -7.83
N ILE A 41 0.58 5.14 -7.85
CA ILE A 41 0.01 6.41 -8.35
C ILE A 41 -0.49 6.22 -9.78
N THR A 42 0.36 5.70 -10.68
CA THR A 42 -0.04 5.42 -12.07
C THR A 42 -1.22 4.46 -12.14
N ALA A 43 -1.18 3.34 -11.40
CA ALA A 43 -2.27 2.37 -11.41
C ALA A 43 -3.60 2.98 -10.92
N PHE A 44 -3.55 3.85 -9.90
CA PHE A 44 -4.73 4.53 -9.37
C PHE A 44 -5.28 5.53 -10.37
N THR A 45 -4.43 6.40 -10.90
CA THR A 45 -4.83 7.42 -11.88
C THR A 45 -5.39 6.76 -13.14
N THR A 46 -4.75 5.72 -13.68
CA THR A 46 -5.27 5.01 -14.86
C THR A 46 -6.62 4.37 -14.59
N TYR A 47 -6.77 3.66 -13.46
CA TYR A 47 -8.04 3.02 -13.12
C TYR A 47 -9.14 4.04 -12.82
N TYR A 48 -8.83 5.11 -12.10
CA TYR A 48 -9.77 6.19 -11.81
C TYR A 48 -10.24 6.86 -13.10
N ASN A 49 -9.31 7.31 -13.95
CA ASN A 49 -9.64 8.00 -15.20
C ASN A 49 -10.44 7.12 -16.17
N ALA A 50 -10.38 5.79 -16.04
CA ALA A 50 -11.16 4.86 -16.85
C ALA A 50 -12.57 4.57 -16.29
N ASN A 51 -12.72 4.55 -14.96
CA ASN A 51 -13.91 3.96 -14.33
C ASN A 51 -14.69 4.93 -13.42
N ALA A 52 -14.06 6.01 -12.96
CA ALA A 52 -14.67 6.89 -11.96
C ALA A 52 -15.73 7.81 -12.56
N ALA A 53 -16.76 8.06 -11.76
CA ALA A 53 -17.62 9.23 -11.82
C ALA A 53 -17.63 9.86 -10.42
N GLU A 54 -18.09 11.09 -10.29
CA GLU A 54 -18.38 11.71 -9.01
C GLU A 54 -19.86 12.07 -8.89
N SER A 55 -20.30 12.36 -7.67
CA SER A 55 -21.72 12.57 -7.36
C SER A 55 -22.30 13.87 -7.92
N GLU A 56 -21.44 14.81 -8.30
CA GLU A 56 -21.86 16.08 -8.87
C GLU A 56 -22.52 15.88 -10.24
N PRO A 57 -23.66 16.55 -10.52
CA PRO A 57 -24.31 16.48 -11.82
C PRO A 57 -23.34 16.82 -12.97
N GLY A 58 -23.22 15.92 -13.94
CA GLY A 58 -22.33 16.10 -15.10
C GLY A 58 -20.87 15.67 -14.89
N CYS A 59 -20.47 15.27 -13.67
CA CYS A 59 -19.12 14.82 -13.34
C CYS A 59 -18.90 13.32 -13.66
N THR A 60 -19.09 12.94 -14.93
CA THR A 60 -19.07 11.54 -15.38
C THR A 60 -17.69 11.05 -15.82
N ASN A 61 -16.79 11.96 -16.18
CA ASN A 61 -15.44 11.67 -16.67
C ASN A 61 -14.36 12.51 -15.95
N PRO A 62 -14.29 12.47 -14.60
CA PRO A 62 -13.24 13.14 -13.87
C PRO A 62 -11.87 12.47 -14.09
N HIS A 63 -10.81 13.25 -13.91
CA HIS A 63 -9.44 12.78 -13.82
C HIS A 63 -8.76 13.30 -12.56
N ILE A 64 -7.84 12.50 -12.01
CA ILE A 64 -7.01 12.92 -10.87
C ILE A 64 -6.02 13.99 -11.36
N VAL A 65 -5.97 15.13 -10.68
CA VAL A 65 -4.98 16.19 -10.95
C VAL A 65 -3.79 16.08 -10.00
N MET A 66 -4.01 15.67 -8.75
CA MET A 66 -2.96 15.51 -7.76
C MET A 66 -3.34 14.43 -6.76
N MET A 67 -2.36 13.59 -6.42
CA MET A 67 -2.47 12.57 -5.38
C MET A 67 -1.81 13.13 -4.11
N ASP A 68 -2.60 13.40 -3.08
CA ASP A 68 -2.13 14.05 -1.86
C ASP A 68 -1.49 13.05 -0.90
N GLU A 69 -2.16 11.91 -0.71
CA GLU A 69 -1.74 10.91 0.26
C GLU A 69 -2.20 9.52 -0.15
N GLN A 70 -1.39 8.50 0.12
CA GLN A 70 -1.78 7.11 -0.01
C GLN A 70 -1.34 6.31 1.21
N ARG A 71 -2.13 5.32 1.61
CA ARG A 71 -1.82 4.44 2.73
C ARG A 71 -2.26 3.01 2.42
N VAL A 72 -1.43 2.05 2.80
CA VAL A 72 -1.84 0.64 2.82
C VAL A 72 -2.59 0.39 4.13
N LEU A 73 -3.86 0.04 4.04
CA LEU A 73 -4.69 -0.25 5.20
C LEU A 73 -4.52 -1.68 5.66
N SER A 74 -4.48 -2.61 4.70
CA SER A 74 -4.26 -4.01 4.99
C SER A 74 -3.55 -4.69 3.83
N SER A 75 -2.76 -5.71 4.18
CA SER A 75 -2.10 -6.60 3.24
C SER A 75 -2.46 -8.01 3.67
N LEU A 76 -3.13 -8.77 2.80
CA LEU A 76 -3.41 -10.17 3.04
C LEU A 76 -2.36 -10.99 2.29
N PRO A 77 -1.37 -11.59 2.97
CA PRO A 77 -0.27 -12.30 2.31
C PRO A 77 -0.76 -13.43 1.40
N GLN A 78 -1.83 -14.13 1.82
CA GLN A 78 -2.42 -15.26 1.11
C GLN A 78 -3.24 -14.83 -0.11
N ALA A 79 -3.81 -13.62 -0.10
CA ALA A 79 -4.68 -13.13 -1.18
C ALA A 79 -3.92 -12.38 -2.29
N GLN A 80 -2.61 -12.15 -2.12
CA GLN A 80 -1.81 -11.27 -2.98
C GLN A 80 -2.52 -9.94 -3.27
N ALA A 81 -3.25 -9.42 -2.28
CA ALA A 81 -4.09 -8.24 -2.41
C ALA A 81 -3.75 -7.22 -1.32
N LEU A 82 -3.72 -5.96 -1.72
CA LEU A 82 -3.56 -4.81 -0.86
C LEU A 82 -4.87 -4.02 -0.85
N GLN A 83 -5.34 -3.66 0.35
CA GLN A 83 -6.34 -2.63 0.51
C GLN A 83 -5.62 -1.32 0.75
N MET A 84 -5.90 -0.35 -0.10
CA MET A 84 -5.26 0.95 -0.08
C MET A 84 -6.29 2.04 0.06
N TRP A 85 -5.89 3.11 0.73
CA TRP A 85 -6.63 4.35 0.87
C TRP A 85 -5.84 5.42 0.15
N ALA A 86 -6.53 6.32 -0.56
CA ALA A 86 -5.89 7.47 -1.16
C ALA A 86 -6.77 8.72 -1.06
N LYS A 87 -6.13 9.85 -0.75
CA LYS A 87 -6.67 11.20 -0.84
C LYS A 87 -6.08 11.87 -2.08
N TYR A 88 -6.94 12.50 -2.88
CA TYR A 88 -6.55 13.14 -4.12
C TYR A 88 -7.49 14.31 -4.45
N SER A 89 -7.04 15.20 -5.31
CA SER A 89 -7.89 16.17 -6.00
C SER A 89 -8.16 15.73 -7.43
N TYR A 90 -9.35 16.06 -7.92
CA TYR A 90 -9.83 15.71 -9.25
C TYR A 90 -10.44 16.92 -9.94
N GLU A 91 -10.50 16.86 -11.26
CA GLU A 91 -11.29 17.77 -12.07
C GLU A 91 -11.89 17.04 -13.28
N GLN A 92 -12.90 17.64 -13.89
CA GLN A 92 -13.35 17.30 -15.24
C GLN A 92 -13.46 18.59 -16.03
N ARG A 93 -12.97 18.58 -17.27
CA ARG A 93 -13.19 19.64 -18.25
C ARG A 93 -13.89 19.06 -19.47
N LEU A 94 -14.68 19.86 -20.17
CA LEU A 94 -15.29 19.42 -21.43
C LEU A 94 -14.23 19.05 -22.48
N GLN A 95 -13.13 19.81 -22.51
CA GLN A 95 -11.92 19.57 -23.28
C GLN A 95 -10.71 20.12 -22.48
N PRO A 96 -9.46 19.71 -22.78
CA PRO A 96 -8.28 20.10 -22.00
C PRO A 96 -8.08 21.61 -21.79
N SER A 97 -8.55 22.45 -22.73
CA SER A 97 -8.47 23.92 -22.67
C SER A 97 -9.81 24.61 -22.37
N GLN A 98 -10.84 23.85 -22.00
CA GLN A 98 -12.22 24.34 -21.85
C GLN A 98 -12.66 24.48 -20.39
N GLU A 99 -13.93 24.89 -20.28
CA GLU A 99 -14.71 25.05 -19.05
C GLU A 99 -14.61 23.84 -18.13
N LEU A 100 -14.45 24.17 -16.85
CA LEU A 100 -14.44 23.24 -15.75
C LEU A 100 -15.86 22.78 -15.46
N VAL A 101 -16.12 21.48 -15.55
CA VAL A 101 -17.41 20.86 -15.25
C VAL A 101 -17.54 20.59 -13.76
N CYS A 102 -16.49 20.03 -13.16
CA CYS A 102 -16.43 19.73 -11.73
C CYS A 102 -14.97 19.71 -11.27
N GLN A 103 -14.76 19.98 -9.99
CA GLN A 103 -13.50 19.74 -9.30
C GLN A 103 -13.76 19.51 -7.81
N GLY A 104 -12.83 18.84 -7.14
CA GLY A 104 -12.91 18.66 -5.70
C GLY A 104 -11.76 17.84 -5.13
N GLU A 105 -11.83 17.64 -3.82
CA GLU A 105 -11.02 16.66 -3.11
C GLU A 105 -11.88 15.43 -2.80
N ALA A 106 -11.30 14.24 -2.97
CA ALA A 106 -11.97 13.00 -2.69
C ALA A 106 -11.06 12.00 -1.99
N THR A 107 -11.69 11.01 -1.39
CA THR A 107 -11.04 9.90 -0.74
C THR A 107 -11.64 8.60 -1.25
N ARG A 108 -10.80 7.67 -1.68
CA ARG A 108 -11.23 6.36 -2.20
C ARG A 108 -10.43 5.24 -1.56
N TYR A 109 -11.09 4.09 -1.45
CA TYR A 109 -10.47 2.82 -1.12
C TYR A 109 -10.27 2.03 -2.40
N PHE A 110 -9.08 1.47 -2.56
CA PHE A 110 -8.67 0.67 -3.71
C PHE A 110 -8.29 -0.73 -3.27
N SER A 111 -8.84 -1.73 -3.95
CA SER A 111 -8.29 -3.08 -3.90
C SER A 111 -7.27 -3.25 -5.02
N VAL A 112 -6.07 -3.69 -4.67
CA VAL A 112 -4.94 -3.77 -5.61
C VAL A 112 -4.35 -5.16 -5.55
N ARG A 113 -4.17 -5.79 -6.71
CA ARG A 113 -3.37 -7.02 -6.81
C ARG A 113 -1.90 -6.67 -6.67
N LYS A 114 -1.25 -7.27 -5.67
CA LYS A 114 0.17 -7.11 -5.40
C LYS A 114 0.97 -7.81 -6.50
N SER A 115 1.69 -7.03 -7.30
CA SER A 115 2.62 -7.55 -8.29
C SER A 115 3.74 -6.52 -8.55
N GLN A 116 4.71 -6.83 -9.42
CA GLN A 116 5.68 -5.83 -9.87
C GLN A 116 5.01 -4.62 -10.56
N ASN A 117 3.87 -4.85 -11.22
CA ASN A 117 3.02 -3.85 -11.85
C ASN A 117 1.64 -3.89 -11.16
N PRO A 118 1.40 -3.06 -10.14
CA PRO A 118 0.16 -3.12 -9.37
C PRO A 118 -1.05 -2.93 -10.28
N VAL A 119 -2.06 -3.78 -10.11
CA VAL A 119 -3.31 -3.70 -10.86
C VAL A 119 -4.44 -3.41 -9.88
N VAL A 120 -5.12 -2.28 -10.08
CA VAL A 120 -6.34 -1.96 -9.35
C VAL A 120 -7.45 -2.88 -9.85
N VAL A 121 -8.08 -3.60 -8.93
CA VAL A 121 -9.20 -4.51 -9.25
C VAL A 121 -10.55 -3.91 -8.90
N SER A 122 -10.59 -3.02 -7.91
CA SER A 122 -11.80 -2.29 -7.55
C SER A 122 -11.47 -1.00 -6.82
N MET A 123 -12.46 -0.11 -6.81
CA MET A 123 -12.43 1.18 -6.12
C MET A 123 -13.81 1.41 -5.47
N SER A 124 -13.83 2.05 -4.31
CA SER A 124 -15.07 2.54 -3.66
C SER A 124 -15.69 3.72 -4.41
N GLY A 125 -16.90 4.14 -4.04
CA GLY A 125 -17.55 5.35 -4.57
C GLY A 125 -18.16 5.22 -5.97
N PRO A 126 -18.69 6.32 -6.56
CA PRO A 126 -19.39 6.28 -7.84
C PRO A 126 -18.48 5.86 -9.00
N LYS A 127 -19.06 5.13 -9.95
CA LYS A 127 -18.40 4.63 -11.14
C LYS A 127 -19.25 4.91 -12.37
N ARG A 128 -18.61 4.93 -13.54
CA ARG A 128 -19.30 5.08 -14.82
C ARG A 128 -20.24 3.88 -15.04
N PRO A 129 -21.43 4.10 -15.61
CA PRO A 129 -22.28 2.99 -16.04
C PRO A 129 -21.51 2.07 -17.00
N GLY A 130 -21.45 0.77 -16.68
CA GLY A 130 -20.77 -0.23 -17.50
C GLY A 130 -19.26 -0.42 -17.25
N SER A 131 -18.73 0.15 -16.15
CA SER A 131 -17.36 -0.10 -15.65
C SER A 131 -17.27 -1.13 -14.54
#